data_AF-A0A0B2UH32-F1
#
_entry.id   AF-A0A0B2UH32-F1
#
_cell.length_a   1.000
_cell.length_b   1.000
_cell.length_c   1.000
_cell.angle_alpha   90.00
_cell.angle_beta   90.00
_cell.angle_gamma   90.00
#
_symmetry.space_group_name_H-M   'P 1'
#
loop_
_entity.id
_entity.type
_entity.pdbx_description
1 polymer ?
#
loop_
_entity_poly.entity_id
_entity_poly.type
_entity_poly.pdbx_seq_one_letter_code
_entity_poly.pdbx_strand_id
1 'polypeptide(L)'
;MTDLLMKYEKLKGEAARIENEYLSRRRITRLYSKEQLKNPWGVDLYLLLDLDMYRTQKIPKDILSHVVKVKKYFYHPDLPEGSNEAFVLVKMANEILGDPRLRLIYNSNFFDDAIPEDRIYYSDEFFHVFGECFERNGKFSVRQPVPQLKPNDDIKSVEEFYEFWSNFKSWRTYENPDEFYKMNLQDRSRYTMNHQEQMKQSRNKDILRIKKLVQIAKKRDPRIGKSIVQQVMEMKVSEWSDQEIATLKRLLMLFNKTSKNKWEVITEKLVEITGTKRSVDEVMKKVQEIGKK
;
A
#
# COMPACT_ATOMS: atom_id res chain seq x y z
N MET A 1 -7.91 -38.82 27.00
CA MET A 1 -7.75 -37.57 26.25
C MET A 1 -9.01 -37.41 25.42
N THR A 2 -9.99 -36.69 25.96
CA THR A 2 -11.33 -36.57 25.36
C THR A 2 -11.26 -35.72 24.09
N ASP A 3 -11.50 -36.38 22.97
CA ASP A 3 -11.62 -35.81 21.64
C ASP A 3 -12.87 -34.89 21.63
N LEU A 4 -12.67 -33.60 21.89
CA LEU A 4 -13.70 -32.56 21.76
C LEU A 4 -13.93 -32.28 20.27
N LEU A 5 -14.49 -33.26 19.57
CA LEU A 5 -15.15 -33.06 18.28
C LEU A 5 -16.39 -32.19 18.52
N MET A 6 -16.18 -30.87 18.54
CA MET A 6 -17.25 -29.89 18.45
C MET A 6 -17.99 -30.14 17.13
N LYS A 7 -19.13 -30.86 17.21
CA LYS A 7 -20.03 -31.00 16.08
C LYS A 7 -20.54 -29.61 15.74
N TYR A 8 -20.27 -29.16 14.52
CA TYR A 8 -20.86 -27.94 14.00
C TYR A 8 -22.38 -28.09 14.01
N GLU A 9 -23.05 -27.28 14.84
CA GLU A 9 -24.50 -27.13 14.80
C GLU A 9 -24.84 -25.95 13.91
N LYS A 10 -25.73 -26.19 12.93
CA LYS A 10 -26.22 -25.14 12.04
C LYS A 10 -26.95 -24.08 12.87
N LEU A 11 -26.53 -22.83 12.77
CA LEU A 11 -27.18 -21.70 13.44
C LEU A 11 -28.65 -21.61 13.03
N LYS A 12 -29.50 -21.14 13.95
CA LYS A 12 -30.95 -20.97 13.76
C LYS A 12 -31.39 -19.55 14.14
N GLY A 13 -32.57 -19.16 13.65
CA GLY A 13 -33.19 -17.87 13.96
C GLY A 13 -32.31 -16.69 13.58
N GLU A 14 -32.18 -15.73 14.48
CA GLU A 14 -31.47 -14.47 14.24
C GLU A 14 -29.97 -14.68 13.99
N ALA A 15 -29.33 -15.64 14.67
CA ALA A 15 -27.93 -15.96 14.44
C ALA A 15 -27.68 -16.47 13.01
N ALA A 16 -28.59 -17.29 12.47
CA ALA A 16 -28.51 -17.74 11.07
C ALA A 16 -28.73 -16.58 10.09
N ARG A 17 -29.61 -15.64 10.42
CA ARG A 17 -29.86 -14.44 9.60
C ARG A 17 -28.59 -13.58 9.53
N ILE A 18 -27.95 -13.33 10.68
CA ILE A 18 -26.71 -12.56 10.78
C ILE A 18 -25.57 -13.26 10.02
N GLU A 19 -25.41 -14.57 10.19
CA GLU A 19 -24.38 -15.34 9.46
C GLU A 19 -24.60 -15.27 7.95
N ASN A 20 -25.83 -15.47 7.48
CA ASN A 20 -26.14 -15.37 6.05
C ASN A 20 -25.90 -13.96 5.51
N GLU A 21 -26.27 -12.92 6.27
CA GLU A 21 -26.03 -11.53 5.88
C GLU A 21 -24.52 -11.26 5.74
N TYR A 22 -23.73 -11.70 6.73
CA TYR A 22 -22.28 -11.63 6.74
C TYR A 22 -21.65 -12.37 5.54
N LEU A 23 -22.02 -13.63 5.33
CA LEU A 23 -21.53 -14.42 4.20
C LEU A 23 -21.94 -13.79 2.85
N SER A 24 -23.14 -13.21 2.77
CA SER A 24 -23.61 -12.55 1.55
C SER A 24 -22.77 -11.31 1.22
N ARG A 25 -22.39 -10.50 2.23
CA ARG A 25 -21.56 -9.30 2.05
C ARG A 25 -20.14 -9.66 1.61
N ARG A 26 -19.65 -10.82 2.01
CA ARG A 26 -18.32 -11.34 1.66
C ARG A 26 -18.26 -12.05 0.30
N ARG A 27 -19.36 -12.12 -0.44
CA ARG A 27 -19.37 -12.72 -1.79
C ARG A 27 -18.48 -11.93 -2.74
N ILE A 28 -17.57 -12.64 -3.41
CA ILE A 28 -16.61 -12.04 -4.34
C ILE A 28 -17.31 -11.26 -5.46
N THR A 29 -18.47 -11.74 -5.92
CA THR A 29 -19.26 -11.15 -7.01
C THR A 29 -19.94 -9.84 -6.63
N ARG A 30 -19.97 -9.48 -5.34
CA ARG A 30 -20.41 -8.16 -4.86
C ARG A 30 -19.27 -7.18 -4.70
N LEU A 31 -18.04 -7.67 -4.57
CA LEU A 31 -16.84 -6.87 -4.33
C LEU A 31 -16.10 -6.54 -5.63
N TYR A 32 -16.23 -7.41 -6.64
CA TYR A 32 -15.52 -7.31 -7.91
C TYR A 32 -16.49 -7.43 -9.08
N SER A 33 -16.24 -6.63 -10.12
CA SER A 33 -16.96 -6.73 -11.39
C SER A 33 -16.60 -8.02 -12.14
N LYS A 34 -17.44 -8.44 -13.09
CA LYS A 34 -17.18 -9.61 -13.94
C LYS A 34 -15.83 -9.52 -14.66
N GLU A 35 -15.41 -8.34 -15.08
CA GLU A 35 -14.13 -8.16 -15.76
C GLU A 35 -12.95 -8.32 -14.79
N GLN A 36 -13.06 -7.78 -13.58
CA GLN A 36 -12.04 -7.97 -12.54
C GLN A 36 -11.87 -9.44 -12.15
N LEU A 37 -12.97 -10.20 -12.10
CA LEU A 37 -12.94 -11.63 -11.77
C LEU A 37 -12.19 -12.49 -12.80
N LYS A 38 -11.92 -11.98 -14.02
CA LYS A 38 -11.09 -12.67 -15.01
C LYS A 38 -9.59 -12.60 -14.70
N ASN A 39 -9.17 -11.66 -13.84
CA ASN A 39 -7.77 -11.50 -13.45
C ASN A 39 -7.56 -12.05 -12.02
N PRO A 40 -6.98 -13.26 -11.85
CA PRO A 40 -6.78 -13.84 -10.53
C PRO A 40 -5.78 -13.07 -9.66
N TRP A 41 -4.94 -12.23 -10.26
CA TRP A 41 -3.92 -11.45 -9.56
C TRP A 41 -4.46 -10.14 -8.99
N GLY A 42 -5.63 -9.70 -9.45
CA GLY A 42 -6.28 -8.45 -9.04
C GLY A 42 -7.41 -8.62 -8.02
N VAL A 43 -7.65 -9.84 -7.55
CA VAL A 43 -8.77 -10.19 -6.67
C VAL A 43 -8.32 -11.02 -5.48
N ASP A 44 -9.08 -10.97 -4.38
CA ASP A 44 -8.74 -11.68 -3.15
C ASP A 44 -9.13 -13.17 -3.22
N LEU A 45 -8.16 -14.03 -3.53
CA LEU A 45 -8.34 -15.48 -3.65
C LEU A 45 -8.53 -16.17 -2.30
N TYR A 46 -7.99 -15.59 -1.22
CA TYR A 46 -8.23 -16.12 0.13
C TYR A 46 -9.68 -15.87 0.52
N LEU A 47 -10.20 -14.67 0.27
CA LEU A 47 -11.60 -14.35 0.50
C LEU A 47 -12.53 -15.21 -0.36
N LEU A 48 -12.20 -15.42 -1.64
CA LEU A 48 -12.98 -16.27 -2.55
C LEU A 48 -13.22 -17.68 -1.98
N LEU A 49 -12.18 -18.26 -1.36
CA LEU A 49 -12.18 -19.62 -0.84
C LEU A 49 -12.44 -19.72 0.67
N ASP A 50 -12.75 -18.61 1.35
CA ASP A 50 -12.88 -18.52 2.81
C ASP A 50 -11.62 -18.99 3.58
N LEU A 51 -10.44 -18.63 3.09
CA LEU A 51 -9.13 -19.04 3.62
C LEU A 51 -8.36 -17.89 4.29
N ASP A 52 -9.04 -16.87 4.81
CA ASP A 52 -8.42 -15.67 5.39
C ASP A 52 -7.39 -15.99 6.49
N MET A 53 -7.70 -16.97 7.34
CA MET A 53 -6.81 -17.40 8.43
C MET A 53 -5.50 -18.00 7.92
N TYR A 54 -5.50 -18.50 6.69
CA TYR A 54 -4.34 -19.16 6.12
C TYR A 54 -3.42 -18.21 5.37
N ARG A 55 -3.68 -16.90 5.29
CA ARG A 55 -2.81 -15.95 4.56
C ARG A 55 -1.33 -16.05 4.95
N THR A 56 -1.06 -16.21 6.25
CA THR A 56 0.28 -16.33 6.83
C THR A 56 0.66 -17.77 7.18
N GLN A 57 -0.23 -18.73 6.96
CA GLN A 57 -0.06 -20.12 7.37
C GLN A 57 -0.09 -21.08 6.18
N LYS A 58 0.37 -22.30 6.40
CA LYS A 58 0.24 -23.36 5.40
C LYS A 58 -1.24 -23.75 5.27
N ILE A 59 -1.76 -23.78 4.04
CA ILE A 59 -3.10 -24.30 3.77
C ILE A 59 -3.03 -25.83 3.71
N PRO A 60 -3.78 -26.58 4.54
CA PRO A 60 -3.87 -28.03 4.42
C PRO A 60 -4.54 -28.43 3.08
N LYS A 61 -4.02 -29.48 2.43
CA LYS A 61 -4.53 -29.93 1.12
C LYS A 61 -6.01 -30.34 1.15
N ASP A 62 -6.44 -30.98 2.23
CA ASP A 62 -7.83 -31.44 2.38
C ASP A 62 -8.78 -30.25 2.56
N ILE A 63 -8.35 -29.24 3.34
CA ILE A 63 -9.10 -27.99 3.51
C ILE A 63 -9.24 -27.26 2.17
N LEU A 64 -8.14 -27.09 1.42
CA LEU A 64 -8.17 -26.46 0.09
C LEU A 64 -9.13 -27.21 -0.86
N SER A 65 -9.00 -28.53 -0.92
CA SER A 65 -9.84 -29.39 -1.77
C SER A 65 -11.33 -29.28 -1.40
N HIS A 66 -11.63 -29.25 -0.11
CA HIS A 66 -12.98 -29.10 0.41
C HIS A 66 -13.58 -27.74 0.01
N VAL A 67 -12.90 -26.63 0.33
CA VAL A 67 -13.44 -25.29 0.04
C VAL A 67 -13.60 -25.04 -1.45
N VAL A 68 -12.68 -25.54 -2.28
CA VAL A 68 -12.79 -25.46 -3.75
C VAL A 68 -14.01 -26.20 -4.26
N LYS A 69 -14.31 -27.40 -3.73
CA LYS A 69 -15.52 -28.15 -4.09
C LYS A 69 -16.79 -27.36 -3.71
N VAL A 70 -16.83 -26.82 -2.50
CA VAL A 70 -17.95 -26.00 -2.00
C VAL A 70 -18.16 -24.76 -2.87
N LYS A 71 -17.09 -24.01 -3.17
CA LYS A 71 -17.17 -22.77 -3.95
C LYS A 71 -17.47 -23.01 -5.43
N LYS A 72 -17.00 -24.12 -6.02
CA LYS A 72 -17.40 -24.53 -7.39
C LYS A 72 -18.89 -24.79 -7.49
N TYR A 73 -19.46 -25.51 -6.52
CA TYR A 73 -20.90 -25.71 -6.48
C TYR A 73 -21.62 -24.36 -6.34
N PHE A 74 -21.18 -23.53 -5.39
CA PHE A 74 -21.80 -22.24 -5.10
C PHE A 74 -21.81 -21.27 -6.31
N TYR A 75 -20.72 -21.20 -7.06
CA TYR A 75 -20.61 -20.31 -8.23
C TYR A 75 -20.97 -20.97 -9.56
N HIS A 76 -21.49 -22.21 -9.57
CA HIS A 76 -21.79 -22.92 -10.81
C HIS A 76 -22.72 -22.10 -11.73
N PRO A 77 -22.42 -21.96 -13.03
CA PRO A 77 -23.15 -21.07 -13.94
C PRO A 77 -24.64 -21.42 -14.10
N ASP A 78 -25.01 -22.68 -13.88
CA ASP A 78 -26.42 -23.13 -13.95
C ASP A 78 -27.25 -22.73 -12.73
N LEU A 79 -26.62 -22.25 -11.65
CA LEU A 79 -27.35 -21.78 -10.48
C LEU A 79 -27.85 -20.34 -10.66
N PRO A 80 -29.01 -19.96 -10.11
CA PRO A 80 -29.56 -18.61 -10.24
C PRO A 80 -28.61 -17.50 -9.75
N GLU A 81 -27.84 -17.77 -8.70
CA GLU A 81 -26.84 -16.85 -8.14
C GLU A 81 -25.40 -17.17 -8.58
N GLY A 82 -25.25 -18.04 -9.59
CA GLY A 82 -23.98 -18.48 -10.15
C GLY A 82 -23.24 -17.37 -10.91
N SER A 83 -21.95 -17.58 -11.14
CA SER A 83 -21.14 -16.72 -12.01
C SER A 83 -20.06 -17.56 -12.66
N ASN A 84 -20.09 -17.59 -14.00
CA ASN A 84 -19.08 -18.30 -14.78
C ASN A 84 -17.67 -17.77 -14.49
N GLU A 85 -17.51 -16.45 -14.36
CA GLU A 85 -16.24 -15.82 -14.05
C GLU A 85 -15.72 -16.26 -12.67
N ALA A 86 -16.59 -16.21 -11.64
CA ALA A 86 -16.21 -16.69 -10.30
C ALA A 86 -15.92 -18.20 -10.28
N PHE A 87 -16.67 -19.00 -11.04
CA PHE A 87 -16.44 -20.44 -11.17
C PHE A 87 -15.07 -20.77 -11.76
N VAL A 88 -14.69 -20.09 -12.85
CA VAL A 88 -13.36 -20.19 -13.45
C VAL A 88 -12.29 -19.72 -12.46
N LEU A 89 -12.53 -18.60 -11.79
CA LEU A 89 -11.61 -18.05 -10.79
C LEU A 89 -11.35 -19.05 -9.64
N VAL A 90 -12.36 -19.81 -9.20
CA VAL A 90 -12.17 -20.86 -8.17
C VAL A 90 -11.22 -21.97 -8.67
N LYS A 91 -11.26 -22.34 -9.95
CA LYS A 91 -10.27 -23.29 -10.51
C LYS A 91 -8.86 -22.71 -10.46
N MET A 92 -8.69 -21.47 -10.90
CA MET A 92 -7.39 -20.80 -10.88
C MET A 92 -6.86 -20.62 -9.45
N ALA A 93 -7.74 -20.26 -8.51
CA ALA A 93 -7.40 -20.11 -7.09
C ALA A 93 -6.88 -21.42 -6.47
N ASN A 94 -7.46 -22.56 -6.84
CA ASN A 94 -6.98 -23.87 -6.40
C ASN A 94 -5.54 -24.15 -6.88
N GLU A 95 -5.24 -23.82 -8.13
CA GLU A 95 -3.91 -24.00 -8.71
C GLU A 95 -2.89 -23.03 -8.10
N ILE A 96 -3.26 -21.76 -7.96
CA ILE A 96 -2.39 -20.70 -7.43
C ILE A 96 -2.10 -20.92 -5.95
N LEU A 97 -3.13 -21.12 -5.11
CA LEU A 97 -2.92 -21.29 -3.66
C LEU A 97 -2.42 -22.70 -3.29
N GLY A 98 -2.61 -23.68 -4.18
CA GLY A 98 -2.11 -25.05 -4.01
C GLY A 98 -0.63 -25.22 -4.32
N ASP A 99 -0.07 -24.41 -5.22
CA ASP A 99 1.36 -24.38 -5.56
C ASP A 99 2.09 -23.35 -4.68
N PRO A 100 3.08 -23.75 -3.86
CA PRO A 100 3.80 -22.81 -2.99
C PRO A 100 4.46 -21.63 -3.72
N ARG A 101 4.94 -21.85 -4.94
CA ARG A 101 5.62 -20.83 -5.74
C ARG A 101 4.62 -19.86 -6.35
N LEU A 102 3.51 -20.36 -6.91
CA LEU A 102 2.45 -19.50 -7.43
C LEU A 102 1.78 -18.69 -6.31
N ARG A 103 1.57 -19.31 -5.15
CA ARG A 103 1.03 -18.63 -3.97
C ARG A 103 1.94 -17.50 -3.50
N LEU A 104 3.25 -17.71 -3.53
CA LEU A 104 4.24 -16.69 -3.20
C LEU A 104 4.18 -15.51 -4.18
N ILE A 105 4.09 -15.79 -5.47
CA ILE A 105 3.93 -14.78 -6.52
C ILE A 105 2.61 -14.02 -6.33
N TYR A 106 1.52 -14.74 -6.08
CA TYR A 106 0.21 -14.14 -5.79
C TYR A 106 0.29 -13.20 -4.59
N ASN A 107 0.84 -13.64 -3.45
CA ASN A 107 1.00 -12.81 -2.26
C ASN A 107 1.87 -11.58 -2.51
N SER A 108 2.85 -11.70 -3.41
CA SER A 108 3.74 -10.58 -3.76
C SER A 108 3.08 -9.56 -4.68
N ASN A 109 2.11 -9.97 -5.50
CA ASN A 109 1.39 -9.13 -6.46
C ASN A 109 0.08 -8.57 -5.91
N PHE A 110 -0.71 -9.37 -5.17
CA PHE A 110 -1.93 -8.93 -4.49
C PHE A 110 -1.56 -8.22 -3.18
N PHE A 111 -0.94 -7.05 -3.33
CA PHE A 111 -0.41 -6.25 -2.25
C PHE A 111 -0.59 -4.77 -2.56
N ASP A 112 -1.08 -4.02 -1.58
CA ASP A 112 -1.08 -2.56 -1.66
C ASP A 112 0.35 -2.06 -1.42
N ASP A 113 0.94 -1.39 -2.41
CA ASP A 113 2.30 -0.83 -2.32
C ASP A 113 2.32 0.61 -1.79
N ALA A 114 1.16 1.24 -1.58
CA ALA A 114 1.07 2.62 -1.14
C ALA A 114 1.82 2.83 0.19
N ILE A 115 2.52 3.96 0.26
CA ILE A 115 3.18 4.46 1.46
C ILE A 115 2.53 5.81 1.84
N PRO A 116 2.51 6.17 3.13
CA PRO A 116 1.95 7.45 3.57
C PRO A 116 2.66 8.64 2.92
N GLU A 117 1.91 9.72 2.69
CA GLU A 117 2.44 10.96 2.14
C GLU A 117 3.35 11.69 3.14
N ASP A 118 4.27 12.51 2.65
CA ASP A 118 5.11 13.35 3.51
C ASP A 118 4.37 14.62 3.94
N ARG A 119 3.40 14.47 4.84
CA ARG A 119 2.66 15.58 5.47
C ARG A 119 2.81 15.59 6.99
N ILE A 120 2.25 16.60 7.63
CA ILE A 120 2.14 16.64 9.09
C ILE A 120 1.05 15.64 9.50
N TYR A 121 1.35 14.88 10.55
CA TYR A 121 0.45 13.92 11.18
C TYR A 121 0.29 14.30 12.66
N TYR A 122 -0.92 14.13 13.18
CA TYR A 122 -1.11 14.08 14.63
C TYR A 122 -0.56 12.75 15.19
N SER A 123 -0.33 12.68 16.49
CA SER A 123 0.35 11.54 17.12
C SER A 123 -0.42 10.22 16.88
N ASP A 124 -1.71 10.21 17.19
CA ASP A 124 -2.63 9.09 16.96
C ASP A 124 -2.70 8.69 15.48
N GLU A 125 -2.84 9.68 14.59
CA GLU A 125 -2.87 9.49 13.15
C GLU A 125 -1.58 8.87 12.63
N PHE A 126 -0.42 9.32 13.13
CA PHE A 126 0.88 8.78 12.75
C PHE A 126 0.98 7.29 13.09
N PHE A 127 0.67 6.90 14.32
CA PHE A 127 0.79 5.51 14.75
C PHE A 127 -0.20 4.60 14.04
N HIS A 128 -1.39 5.09 13.72
CA HIS A 128 -2.35 4.34 12.93
C HIS A 128 -1.86 4.14 11.48
N VAL A 129 -1.60 5.24 10.76
CA VAL A 129 -1.26 5.21 9.33
C VAL A 129 0.07 4.52 9.06
N PHE A 130 1.12 4.85 9.82
CA PHE A 130 2.42 4.22 9.64
C PHE A 130 2.47 2.82 10.25
N GLY A 131 1.79 2.58 11.38
CA GLY A 131 1.72 1.27 12.02
C GLY A 131 1.12 0.22 11.08
N GLU A 132 -0.04 0.52 10.48
CA GLU A 132 -0.67 -0.36 9.49
C GLU A 132 0.23 -0.61 8.26
N CYS A 133 0.89 0.44 7.76
CA CYS A 133 1.80 0.32 6.63
C CYS A 133 3.00 -0.58 6.97
N PHE A 134 3.64 -0.39 8.13
CA PHE A 134 4.75 -1.23 8.56
C PHE A 134 4.32 -2.67 8.83
N GLU A 135 3.17 -2.90 9.46
CA GLU A 135 2.63 -4.25 9.66
C GLU A 135 2.36 -4.95 8.32
N ARG A 136 1.72 -4.25 7.38
CA ARG A 136 1.46 -4.74 6.02
C ARG A 136 2.75 -5.15 5.32
N ASN A 137 3.77 -4.30 5.31
CA ASN A 137 5.07 -4.62 4.69
C ASN A 137 5.84 -5.71 5.46
N GLY A 138 5.66 -5.79 6.78
CA GLY A 138 6.34 -6.72 7.68
C GLY A 138 6.05 -8.19 7.36
N LYS A 139 4.92 -8.46 6.69
CA LYS A 139 4.56 -9.77 6.15
C LYS A 139 5.64 -10.36 5.24
N PHE A 140 6.38 -9.49 4.53
CA PHE A 140 7.48 -9.89 3.65
C PHE A 140 8.83 -10.02 4.35
N SER A 141 8.92 -9.81 5.66
CA SER A 141 10.19 -9.87 6.38
C SER A 141 10.74 -11.30 6.43
N VAL A 142 12.02 -11.43 6.08
CA VAL A 142 12.81 -12.64 6.32
C VAL A 142 13.12 -12.80 7.81
N ARG A 143 13.25 -11.70 8.56
CA ARG A 143 13.62 -11.70 9.98
C ARG A 143 12.37 -11.56 10.85
N GLN A 144 12.23 -12.43 11.84
CA GLN A 144 11.13 -12.43 12.79
C GLN A 144 11.68 -12.43 14.23
N PRO A 145 10.97 -11.83 15.21
CA PRO A 145 9.73 -11.07 15.05
C PRO A 145 9.95 -9.71 14.39
N VAL A 146 8.95 -9.21 13.66
CA VAL A 146 8.95 -7.82 13.14
C VAL A 146 8.60 -6.85 14.28
N PRO A 147 9.43 -5.84 14.58
CA PRO A 147 9.11 -4.86 15.62
C PRO A 147 7.91 -4.00 15.20
N GLN A 148 7.04 -3.73 16.17
CA GLN A 148 5.84 -2.92 15.97
C GLN A 148 6.14 -1.45 16.28
N LEU A 149 5.42 -0.55 15.62
CA LEU A 149 5.49 0.88 15.89
C LEU A 149 4.50 1.23 17.02
N LYS A 150 4.98 1.57 18.23
CA LYS A 150 4.10 1.86 19.38
C LYS A 150 4.26 3.28 19.94
N PRO A 151 3.18 3.91 20.43
CA PRO A 151 3.24 5.28 20.95
C PRO A 151 4.20 5.52 22.13
N ASN A 152 4.30 4.53 23.04
CA ASN A 152 4.96 4.69 24.34
C ASN A 152 6.30 3.94 24.44
N ASP A 153 6.93 3.64 23.31
CA ASP A 153 8.26 3.03 23.29
C ASP A 153 9.32 4.00 23.81
N ASP A 154 10.31 3.48 24.54
CA ASP A 154 11.50 4.25 24.93
C ASP A 154 12.42 4.52 23.72
N ILE A 155 13.32 5.49 23.85
CA ILE A 155 14.22 5.91 22.75
C ILE A 155 14.98 4.72 22.16
N LYS A 156 15.43 3.80 23.02
CA LYS A 156 16.12 2.58 22.60
C LYS A 156 15.24 1.69 21.70
N SER A 157 14.00 1.42 22.10
CA SER A 157 13.06 0.64 21.27
C SER A 157 12.74 1.35 19.96
N VAL A 158 12.69 2.68 19.94
CA VAL A 158 12.51 3.47 18.71
C VAL A 158 13.72 3.30 17.78
N GLU A 159 14.94 3.37 18.31
CA GLU A 159 16.17 3.15 17.55
C GLU A 159 16.22 1.73 16.95
N GLU A 160 15.93 0.71 17.76
CA GLU A 160 15.89 -0.70 17.32
C GLU A 160 14.84 -0.93 16.22
N PHE A 161 13.64 -0.35 16.37
CA PHE A 161 12.59 -0.40 15.36
C PHE A 161 13.11 0.15 14.03
N TYR A 162 13.70 1.34 14.05
CA TYR A 162 14.19 1.97 12.84
C TYR A 162 15.43 1.30 12.26
N GLU A 163 16.30 0.73 13.08
CA GLU A 163 17.44 -0.07 12.64
C GLU A 163 16.98 -1.33 11.88
N PHE A 164 15.98 -2.04 12.41
CA PHE A 164 15.36 -3.17 11.75
C PHE A 164 14.87 -2.80 10.34
N TRP A 165 14.10 -1.72 10.23
CA TRP A 165 13.51 -1.29 8.96
C TRP A 165 14.53 -0.69 7.99
N SER A 166 15.59 -0.07 8.51
CA SER A 166 16.71 0.42 7.67
C SER A 166 17.49 -0.75 7.04
N ASN A 167 17.52 -1.89 7.73
CA ASN A 167 18.14 -3.14 7.30
C ASN A 167 17.12 -4.19 6.84
N PHE A 168 15.93 -3.76 6.40
CA PHE A 168 14.83 -4.65 6.05
C PHE A 168 15.22 -5.59 4.92
N LYS A 169 15.03 -6.90 5.15
CA LYS A 169 15.26 -7.96 4.17
C LYS A 169 13.93 -8.61 3.82
N SER A 170 13.54 -8.49 2.55
CA SER A 170 12.28 -8.99 2.02
C SER A 170 12.45 -10.34 1.32
N TRP A 171 11.54 -11.28 1.55
CA TRP A 171 11.41 -12.49 0.73
C TRP A 171 10.54 -12.28 -0.51
N ARG A 172 9.91 -11.10 -0.67
CA ARG A 172 9.00 -10.78 -1.78
C ARG A 172 9.67 -10.98 -3.14
N THR A 173 8.89 -11.49 -4.10
CA THR A 173 9.35 -11.76 -5.45
C THR A 173 8.56 -10.98 -6.49
N TYR A 174 9.06 -10.94 -7.71
CA TYR A 174 8.61 -9.97 -8.74
C TYR A 174 8.39 -10.62 -10.10
N GLU A 175 8.28 -11.96 -10.15
CA GLU A 175 8.03 -12.67 -11.40
C GLU A 175 6.71 -12.20 -12.02
N ASN A 176 6.65 -12.13 -13.36
CA ASN A 176 5.40 -11.84 -14.04
C ASN A 176 4.41 -12.98 -13.78
N PRO A 177 3.29 -12.71 -13.11
CA PRO A 177 2.42 -13.78 -12.64
C PRO A 177 1.69 -14.48 -13.80
N ASP A 178 1.29 -13.74 -14.85
CA ASP A 178 0.60 -14.29 -16.01
C ASP A 178 1.47 -15.19 -16.87
N GLU A 179 2.73 -14.82 -17.06
CA GLU A 179 3.71 -15.64 -17.77
C GLU A 179 4.06 -16.89 -16.95
N PHE A 180 4.38 -16.71 -15.67
CA PHE A 180 4.85 -17.79 -14.80
C PHE A 180 3.78 -18.86 -14.56
N TYR A 181 2.52 -18.47 -14.44
CA TYR A 181 1.39 -19.39 -14.25
C TYR A 181 1.19 -20.35 -15.43
N LYS A 182 1.47 -19.90 -16.66
CA LYS A 182 1.32 -20.71 -17.89
C LYS A 182 2.48 -21.68 -18.13
N MET A 183 3.56 -21.58 -17.34
CA MET A 183 4.77 -22.38 -17.53
C MET A 183 4.75 -23.67 -16.72
N ASN A 184 5.31 -24.73 -17.31
CA ASN A 184 5.64 -25.96 -16.60
C ASN A 184 6.88 -25.76 -15.67
N LEU A 185 7.19 -26.77 -14.86
CA LEU A 185 8.29 -26.69 -13.88
C LEU A 185 9.68 -26.45 -14.50
N GLN A 186 9.97 -27.04 -15.66
CA GLN A 186 11.26 -26.87 -16.34
C GLN A 186 11.41 -25.44 -16.86
N ASP A 187 10.38 -24.92 -17.53
CA ASP A 187 10.38 -23.57 -18.11
C ASP A 187 10.44 -22.48 -17.03
N ARG A 188 9.80 -22.67 -15.87
CA ARG A 188 9.88 -21.73 -14.73
C ARG A 188 11.31 -21.50 -14.25
N SER A 189 12.15 -22.54 -14.27
CA SER A 189 13.55 -22.44 -13.85
C SER A 189 14.35 -21.59 -14.83
N ARG A 190 14.19 -21.87 -16.14
CA ARG A 190 14.83 -21.10 -17.21
C ARG A 190 14.33 -19.65 -17.25
N TYR A 191 13.03 -19.44 -17.05
CA TYR A 191 12.44 -18.11 -16.93
C TYR A 191 13.10 -17.29 -15.83
N THR A 192 13.19 -17.86 -14.63
CA THR A 192 13.78 -17.17 -13.47
C THR A 192 15.23 -16.78 -13.74
N MET A 193 16.01 -17.63 -14.43
CA MET A 193 17.39 -17.33 -14.82
C MET A 193 17.48 -16.20 -15.85
N ASN A 194 16.62 -16.22 -16.87
CA ASN A 194 16.64 -15.22 -17.94
C ASN A 194 16.17 -13.83 -17.48
N HIS A 195 15.34 -13.74 -16.43
CA HIS A 195 14.75 -12.48 -15.96
C HIS A 195 15.43 -11.92 -14.70
N GLN A 196 16.58 -12.46 -14.27
CA GLN A 196 17.26 -12.06 -13.03
C GLN A 196 17.49 -10.54 -12.91
N GLU A 197 17.94 -9.88 -13.99
CA GLU A 197 18.19 -8.44 -13.95
C GLU A 197 16.89 -7.61 -13.85
N GLN A 198 15.81 -8.02 -14.51
CA GLN A 198 14.49 -7.38 -14.35
C GLN A 198 13.97 -7.54 -12.91
N MET A 199 14.12 -8.74 -12.34
CA MET A 199 13.73 -9.00 -10.95
C MET A 199 14.56 -8.17 -9.96
N LYS A 200 15.86 -8.03 -10.22
CA LYS A 200 16.77 -7.19 -9.44
C LYS A 200 16.40 -5.72 -9.51
N GLN A 201 16.02 -5.20 -10.68
CA GLN A 201 15.52 -3.83 -10.82
C GLN A 201 14.23 -3.62 -10.02
N SER A 202 13.28 -4.54 -10.09
CA SER A 202 12.01 -4.47 -9.33
C SER A 202 12.25 -4.53 -7.82
N ARG A 203 13.16 -5.41 -7.38
CA ARG A 203 13.61 -5.47 -5.99
C ARG A 203 14.25 -4.17 -5.52
N ASN A 204 15.09 -3.55 -6.36
CA ASN A 204 15.71 -2.27 -6.03
C ASN A 204 14.67 -1.14 -5.91
N LYS A 205 13.64 -1.12 -6.78
CA LYS A 205 12.52 -0.18 -6.67
C LYS A 205 11.79 -0.34 -5.33
N ASP A 206 11.52 -1.57 -4.91
CA ASP A 206 10.87 -1.84 -3.62
C ASP A 206 11.77 -1.47 -2.43
N ILE A 207 13.07 -1.74 -2.50
CA ILE A 207 14.04 -1.28 -1.48
C ILE A 207 14.01 0.25 -1.36
N LEU A 208 13.98 0.98 -2.47
CA LEU A 208 13.87 2.44 -2.46
C LEU A 208 12.53 2.90 -1.89
N ARG A 209 11.43 2.20 -2.18
CA ARG A 209 10.10 2.46 -1.61
C ARG A 209 10.09 2.30 -0.09
N ILE A 210 10.64 1.21 0.44
CA ILE A 210 10.75 0.99 1.89
C ILE A 210 11.68 2.03 2.54
N LYS A 211 12.82 2.37 1.91
CA LYS A 211 13.69 3.45 2.39
C LYS A 211 12.94 4.78 2.49
N LYS A 212 12.14 5.12 1.48
CA LYS A 212 11.29 6.32 1.50
C LYS A 212 10.26 6.28 2.62
N LEU A 213 9.58 5.14 2.83
CA LEU A 213 8.67 4.94 3.97
C LEU A 213 9.38 5.23 5.31
N VAL A 214 10.56 4.64 5.52
CA VAL A 214 11.35 4.82 6.76
C VAL A 214 11.79 6.28 6.94
N GLN A 215 12.22 6.95 5.86
CA GLN A 215 12.62 8.35 5.90
C GLN A 215 11.46 9.27 6.30
N ILE A 216 10.29 9.10 5.69
CA ILE A 216 9.09 9.88 6.02
C ILE A 216 8.67 9.59 7.46
N ALA A 217 8.64 8.31 7.86
CA ALA A 217 8.29 7.92 9.21
C ALA A 217 9.20 8.59 10.24
N LYS A 218 10.54 8.49 10.09
CA LYS A 218 11.51 9.13 11.01
C LYS A 218 11.33 10.65 11.10
N LYS A 219 11.05 11.29 9.96
CA LYS A 219 10.84 12.75 9.89
C LYS A 219 9.57 13.17 10.64
N ARG A 220 8.53 12.34 10.62
CA ARG A 220 7.19 12.66 11.14
C ARG A 220 6.88 12.03 12.50
N ASP A 221 7.72 11.14 13.00
CA ASP A 221 7.52 10.45 14.27
C ASP A 221 7.49 11.44 15.44
N PRO A 222 6.42 11.50 16.25
CA PRO A 222 6.30 12.44 17.36
C PRO A 222 7.29 12.17 18.51
N ARG A 223 7.93 10.98 18.56
CA ARG A 223 8.87 10.57 19.62
C ARG A 223 10.29 11.09 19.38
N ILE A 224 10.70 11.22 18.12
CA ILE A 224 12.08 11.57 17.71
C ILE A 224 12.16 12.72 16.69
N GLY A 225 11.05 13.02 16.01
CA GLY A 225 10.96 14.06 15.01
C GLY A 225 10.79 15.45 15.61
N LYS A 226 10.76 16.45 14.75
CA LYS A 226 10.50 17.84 15.15
C LYS A 226 9.07 17.97 15.67
N SER A 227 8.84 18.87 16.63
CA SER A 227 7.48 19.13 17.12
C SER A 227 6.58 19.62 15.98
N ILE A 228 5.27 19.39 16.07
CA ILE A 228 4.32 19.88 15.05
C ILE A 228 4.49 21.39 14.81
N VAL A 229 4.74 22.17 15.87
CA VAL A 229 5.01 23.61 15.77
C VAL A 229 6.22 23.90 14.89
N GLN A 230 7.34 23.19 15.11
CA GLN A 230 8.54 23.33 14.29
C GLN A 230 8.30 22.87 12.84
N GLN A 231 7.56 21.78 12.64
CA GLN A 231 7.22 21.29 11.31
C GLN A 231 6.36 22.32 10.53
N VAL A 232 5.38 22.95 11.19
CA VAL A 232 4.55 24.01 10.60
C VAL A 232 5.40 25.25 10.27
N MET A 233 6.32 25.64 11.14
CA MET A 233 7.24 26.75 10.89
C MET A 233 8.10 26.47 9.65
N GLU A 234 8.68 25.28 9.52
CA GLU A 234 9.51 24.90 8.36
C GLU A 234 8.70 24.79 7.07
N MET A 235 7.45 24.30 7.13
CA MET A 235 6.57 24.29 5.96
C MET A 235 6.16 25.69 5.50
N LYS A 236 6.04 26.65 6.44
CA LYS A 236 5.77 28.06 6.13
C LYS A 236 7.02 28.84 5.69
N VAL A 237 8.22 28.27 5.86
CA VAL A 237 9.49 28.85 5.45
C VAL A 237 10.12 27.97 4.37
N SER A 238 9.49 27.91 3.20
CA SER A 238 10.29 27.68 1.99
C SER A 238 11.07 28.98 1.78
N GLU A 239 12.36 28.98 2.13
CA GLU A 239 13.24 30.11 1.85
C GLU A 239 13.16 30.48 0.37
N TRP A 240 13.27 31.77 0.07
CA TRP A 240 13.24 32.24 -1.30
C TRP A 240 14.58 31.94 -1.96
N SER A 241 14.58 31.07 -2.98
CA SER A 241 15.77 30.80 -3.76
C SER A 241 16.24 32.04 -4.54
N ASP A 242 17.53 32.11 -4.87
CA ASP A 242 18.07 33.21 -5.68
C ASP A 242 17.38 33.33 -7.04
N GLN A 243 16.96 32.19 -7.62
CA GLN A 243 16.19 32.15 -8.85
C GLN A 243 14.78 32.73 -8.68
N GLU A 244 14.08 32.43 -7.58
CA GLU A 244 12.78 33.04 -7.26
C GLU A 244 12.92 34.54 -7.06
N ILE A 245 13.94 35.00 -6.34
CA ILE A 245 14.18 36.43 -6.07
C ILE A 245 14.51 37.16 -7.37
N ALA A 246 15.38 36.61 -8.22
CA ALA A 246 15.74 37.20 -9.50
C ALA A 246 14.54 37.26 -10.46
N THR A 247 13.73 36.20 -10.51
CA THR A 247 12.51 36.15 -11.31
C THR A 247 11.48 37.17 -10.81
N LEU A 248 11.27 37.25 -9.49
CA LEU A 248 10.38 38.24 -8.87
C LEU A 248 10.81 39.67 -9.19
N LYS A 249 12.11 39.99 -9.09
CA LYS A 249 12.64 41.31 -9.47
C LYS A 249 12.37 41.65 -10.95
N ARG A 250 12.56 40.69 -11.86
CA ARG A 250 12.24 40.88 -13.30
C ARG A 250 10.75 41.12 -13.52
N LEU A 251 9.88 40.33 -12.89
CA LEU A 251 8.43 40.48 -12.98
C LEU A 251 7.98 41.84 -12.45
N LEU A 252 8.56 42.33 -11.35
CA LEU A 252 8.25 43.66 -10.80
C LEU A 252 8.63 44.79 -11.77
N MET A 253 9.75 44.67 -12.50
CA MET A 253 10.15 45.64 -13.52
C MET A 253 9.18 45.64 -14.71
N LEU A 254 8.73 44.45 -15.14
CA LEU A 254 7.81 44.31 -16.30
C LEU A 254 6.40 44.82 -15.99
N PHE A 255 5.89 44.62 -14.77
CA PHE A 255 4.53 44.97 -14.38
C PHE A 255 4.41 46.34 -13.66
N ASN A 256 5.15 47.36 -14.13
CA ASN A 256 5.25 48.68 -13.49
C ASN A 256 4.07 49.65 -13.76
N LYS A 257 2.89 49.17 -14.20
CA LYS A 257 1.70 50.02 -14.34
C LYS A 257 0.48 49.39 -13.67
N THR A 258 -0.24 50.23 -12.94
CA THR A 258 -1.41 49.98 -12.10
C THR A 258 -2.44 49.10 -12.79
N SER A 259 -2.42 47.81 -12.46
CA SER A 259 -3.47 46.87 -12.83
C SER A 259 -4.07 46.32 -11.54
N LYS A 260 -5.41 46.26 -11.45
CA LYS A 260 -6.14 45.84 -10.24
C LYS A 260 -5.69 44.48 -9.70
N ASN A 261 -5.16 43.61 -10.58
CA ASN A 261 -4.78 42.24 -10.27
C ASN A 261 -3.26 41.99 -10.38
N LYS A 262 -2.43 43.05 -10.25
CA LYS A 262 -0.97 42.97 -10.43
C LYS A 262 -0.33 41.83 -9.63
N TRP A 263 -0.72 41.67 -8.37
CA TRP A 263 -0.10 40.69 -7.49
C TRP A 263 -0.50 39.25 -7.80
N GLU A 264 -1.74 39.03 -8.25
CA GLU A 264 -2.22 37.72 -8.69
C GLU A 264 -1.43 37.26 -9.93
N VAL A 265 -1.28 38.13 -10.92
CA VAL A 265 -0.54 37.84 -12.16
C VAL A 265 0.95 37.60 -11.90
N ILE A 266 1.58 38.39 -11.02
CA ILE A 266 2.98 38.19 -10.65
C ILE A 266 3.15 36.86 -9.91
N THR A 267 2.22 36.52 -9.02
CA THR A 267 2.27 35.27 -8.25
C THR A 267 2.10 34.06 -9.16
N GLU A 268 1.12 34.08 -10.05
CA GLU A 268 0.87 33.00 -11.02
C GLU A 268 2.10 32.77 -11.92
N LYS A 269 2.66 33.83 -12.51
CA LYS A 269 3.86 33.73 -13.36
C LYS A 269 5.11 33.32 -12.60
N LEU A 270 5.25 33.74 -11.34
CA LEU A 270 6.36 33.30 -10.49
C LEU A 270 6.26 31.79 -10.24
N VAL A 271 5.06 31.28 -9.93
CA VAL A 271 4.82 29.85 -9.72
C VAL A 271 5.06 29.07 -11.01
N GLU A 272 4.62 29.59 -12.16
CA GLU A 272 4.83 28.98 -13.48
C GLU A 272 6.33 28.82 -13.82
N ILE A 273 7.14 29.85 -13.55
CA ILE A 273 8.56 29.87 -13.92
C ILE A 273 9.42 29.08 -12.92
N THR A 274 9.10 29.14 -11.63
CA THR A 274 9.93 28.57 -10.56
C THR A 274 9.47 27.20 -10.11
N GLY A 275 8.22 26.82 -10.41
CA GLY A 275 7.59 25.59 -9.93
C GLY A 275 7.26 25.60 -8.43
N THR A 276 7.66 26.63 -7.69
CA THR A 276 7.40 26.76 -6.25
C THR A 276 6.07 27.46 -6.02
N LYS A 277 5.14 26.80 -5.32
CA LYS A 277 3.87 27.41 -4.95
C LYS A 277 4.09 28.52 -3.92
N ARG A 278 3.66 29.74 -4.26
CA ARG A 278 3.68 30.92 -3.38
C ARG A 278 2.29 31.55 -3.37
N SER A 279 1.88 32.06 -2.21
CA SER A 279 0.68 32.89 -2.06
C SER A 279 0.97 34.35 -2.37
N VAL A 280 -0.09 35.09 -2.72
CA VAL A 280 0.00 36.54 -2.99
C VAL A 280 0.57 37.29 -1.77
N ASP A 281 0.17 36.91 -0.56
CA ASP A 281 0.66 37.52 0.68
C ASP A 281 2.16 37.29 0.92
N GLU A 282 2.67 36.10 0.59
CA GLU A 282 4.11 35.79 0.69
C GLU A 282 4.92 36.60 -0.31
N VAL A 283 4.42 36.73 -1.55
CA VAL A 283 5.05 37.56 -2.60
C VAL A 283 5.11 39.01 -2.15
N MET A 284 3.99 39.57 -1.67
CA MET A 284 3.93 40.97 -1.20
C MET A 284 4.88 41.24 -0.03
N LYS A 285 4.90 40.35 0.98
CA LYS A 285 5.85 40.44 2.10
C LYS A 285 7.28 40.42 1.60
N LYS A 286 7.61 39.53 0.65
CA LYS A 286 8.96 39.46 0.12
C LYS A 286 9.38 40.71 -0.64
N VAL A 287 8.47 41.31 -1.40
CA VAL A 287 8.75 42.58 -2.09
C VAL A 287 9.03 43.70 -1.09
N GLN A 288 8.26 43.77 0.01
CA GLN A 288 8.52 44.73 1.09
C GLN A 288 9.88 44.50 1.77
N GLU A 289 10.31 43.25 1.94
CA GLU A 289 11.64 42.92 2.46
C GLU A 289 12.76 43.31 1.50
N ILE A 290 12.59 43.06 0.20
CA ILE A 290 13.59 43.40 -0.84
C ILE A 290 13.75 44.92 -0.96
N GLY A 291 12.67 45.70 -0.83
CA GLY A 291 12.72 47.16 -0.94
C GLY A 291 13.24 47.89 0.31
N LYS A 292 13.43 47.18 1.43
CA LYS A 292 14.00 47.72 2.68
C LYS A 292 15.54 47.55 2.78
N LYS A 293 16.13 46.79 1.85
CA LYS A 293 17.59 46.64 1.69
C LYS A 293 18.10 47.51 0.56
#